data_AF-A0A936E237-F1
#
_entry.id   AF-A0A936E237-F1
#
_cell.length_a   1.000
_cell.length_b   1.000
_cell.length_c   1.000
_cell.angle_alpha   90.00
_cell.angle_beta   90.00
_cell.angle_gamma   90.00
#
_symmetry.space_group_name_H-M   'P 1'
#
loop_
_entity.id
_entity.type
_entity.pdbx_description
1 polymer ?
#
loop_
_entity_poly.entity_id
_entity_poly.type
_entity_poly.pdbx_seq_one_letter_code
_entity_poly.pdbx_strand_id
1 'polypeptide(L)'
;MAEKSLPKTMICPCCGNTRETASTVCTSCGARQVGEPLSPPDILLPKLGLSMISIGCAILIVATFLVAWIFSNDMKVGRVLMVYALGDGTKLTQSLLQADPKLPYYRIFTYDAYKLAFMLSAGLIPLSLFGIWISRRARALASANPLEFGGLRTARVSVALCAVLLIIFSAVTATSIPGAIERSRQKRLAATRAMMYEIHLQALQKFHREYGSYPQELVDVSRVNAEASPQADYWENKFNYSPISVIASKGASISFSNYKLVSAGPDGKFGTSDDITMVDGVIVENQNDDDLPTTLLNPEKPGR
;
A
#
# COMPACT_ATOMS: atom_id res chain seq x y z
N MET A 1 -12.02 48.83 27.59
CA MET A 1 -13.00 48.27 26.63
C MET A 1 -12.56 48.71 25.24
N ALA A 2 -12.11 47.79 24.40
CA ALA A 2 -11.74 48.14 23.03
C ALA A 2 -13.04 48.34 22.24
N GLU A 3 -13.30 49.57 21.79
CA GLU A 3 -14.43 49.92 20.96
C GLU A 3 -14.29 49.19 19.62
N LYS A 4 -15.08 48.15 19.43
CA LYS A 4 -14.99 47.27 18.26
C LYS A 4 -15.51 48.05 17.06
N SER A 5 -14.63 48.40 16.12
CA SER A 5 -15.03 49.14 14.92
C SER A 5 -16.04 48.30 14.12
N LEU A 6 -17.30 48.73 14.12
CA LEU A 6 -18.36 48.14 13.31
C LEU A 6 -17.91 48.08 11.83
N PRO A 7 -18.31 47.05 11.07
CA PRO A 7 -18.01 46.98 9.64
C PRO A 7 -18.48 48.28 8.99
N LYS A 8 -17.52 48.99 8.38
CA LYS A 8 -17.74 50.33 7.81
C LYS A 8 -18.63 50.32 6.57
N THR A 9 -19.00 49.15 6.06
CA THR A 9 -19.75 48.99 4.83
C THR A 9 -20.95 48.05 5.00
N MET A 10 -22.03 48.37 4.29
CA MET A 10 -23.23 47.55 4.14
C MET A 10 -23.67 47.52 2.67
N ILE A 11 -24.41 46.49 2.26
CA ILE A 11 -24.94 46.39 0.89
C ILE A 11 -26.27 47.13 0.82
N CYS A 12 -26.46 47.97 -0.20
CA CYS A 12 -27.72 48.66 -0.46
C CYS A 12 -28.79 47.64 -0.94
N PRO A 13 -29.94 47.54 -0.27
CA PRO A 13 -30.98 46.58 -0.67
C PRO A 13 -31.67 46.95 -2.00
N CYS A 14 -31.59 48.21 -2.43
CA CYS A 14 -32.22 48.67 -3.67
C CYS A 14 -31.40 48.32 -4.91
N CYS A 15 -30.08 48.55 -4.88
CA CYS A 15 -29.22 48.39 -6.06
C CYS A 15 -28.08 47.38 -5.91
N GLY A 16 -27.88 46.78 -4.73
CA GLY A 16 -26.82 45.81 -4.47
C GLY A 16 -25.41 46.39 -4.31
N ASN A 17 -25.20 47.70 -4.47
CA ASN A 17 -23.88 48.31 -4.29
C ASN A 17 -23.51 48.44 -2.81
N THR A 18 -22.22 48.28 -2.51
CA THR A 18 -21.65 48.53 -1.17
C THR A 18 -21.63 50.02 -0.87
N ARG A 19 -22.12 50.41 0.31
CA ARG A 19 -22.12 51.80 0.82
C ARG A 19 -21.61 51.83 2.25
N GLU A 20 -21.15 52.99 2.71
CA GLU A 20 -20.74 53.14 4.11
C GLU A 20 -21.93 53.07 5.06
N THR A 21 -21.78 52.37 6.19
CA THR A 21 -22.85 52.17 7.18
C THR A 21 -23.31 53.48 7.82
N ALA A 22 -22.44 54.49 7.84
CA ALA A 22 -22.75 55.84 8.32
C ALA A 22 -23.45 56.73 7.27
N SER A 23 -23.52 56.32 6.00
CA SER A 23 -24.17 57.13 4.96
C SER A 23 -25.69 57.03 5.08
N THR A 24 -26.39 58.17 5.11
CA THR A 24 -27.86 58.19 5.14
C THR A 24 -28.47 57.94 3.75
N VAL A 25 -27.68 58.09 2.69
CA VAL A 25 -28.10 57.93 1.29
C VAL A 25 -27.12 57.04 0.54
N CYS A 26 -27.65 56.15 -0.30
CA CYS A 26 -26.85 55.38 -1.24
C CYS A 26 -26.42 56.27 -2.41
N THR A 27 -25.10 56.42 -2.62
CA THR A 27 -24.53 57.24 -3.70
C THR A 27 -24.93 56.76 -5.10
N SER A 28 -25.14 55.45 -5.28
CA SER A 28 -25.47 54.89 -6.59
C SER A 28 -26.93 55.02 -7.04
N CYS A 29 -27.91 54.92 -6.11
CA CYS A 29 -29.33 54.89 -6.47
C CYS A 29 -30.20 55.93 -5.75
N GLY A 30 -29.62 56.71 -4.83
CA GLY A 30 -30.36 57.72 -4.06
C GLY A 30 -31.28 57.16 -2.97
N ALA A 31 -31.32 55.84 -2.76
CA ALA A 31 -32.11 55.23 -1.70
C ALA A 31 -31.65 55.75 -0.31
N ARG A 32 -32.61 56.23 0.50
CA ARG A 32 -32.37 56.71 1.86
C ARG A 32 -32.52 55.57 2.86
N GLN A 33 -31.66 55.55 3.88
CA GLN A 33 -31.79 54.61 4.97
C GLN A 33 -32.97 55.02 5.87
N VAL A 34 -33.90 54.09 6.08
CA VAL A 34 -35.05 54.27 6.97
C VAL A 34 -34.71 53.59 8.29
N GLY A 35 -34.34 54.39 9.30
CA GLY A 35 -34.01 53.92 10.64
C GLY A 35 -32.51 53.75 10.92
N GLU A 36 -32.17 53.78 12.21
CA GLU A 36 -30.82 53.43 12.67
C GLU A 36 -30.49 51.98 12.31
N PRO A 37 -29.23 51.66 11.98
CA PRO A 37 -28.84 50.28 11.73
C PRO A 37 -29.19 49.42 12.95
N LEU A 38 -29.77 48.24 12.71
CA LEU A 38 -30.04 47.26 13.77
C LEU A 38 -28.78 47.09 14.62
N SER A 39 -28.92 47.24 15.94
CA SER A 39 -27.83 46.92 16.86
C SER A 39 -27.36 45.49 16.59
N PRO A 40 -26.05 45.23 16.58
CA PRO A 40 -25.57 43.86 16.47
C PRO A 40 -26.24 43.03 17.58
N PRO A 41 -26.64 41.78 17.30
CA PRO A 41 -27.30 40.96 18.31
C PRO A 41 -26.40 40.86 19.54
N ASP A 42 -26.98 41.07 20.72
CA ASP A 42 -26.26 41.05 22.00
C ASP A 42 -25.54 39.70 22.24
N ILE A 43 -26.01 38.64 21.57
CA ILE A 43 -25.49 37.29 21.66
C ILE A 43 -25.10 36.81 20.26
N LEU A 44 -23.83 36.97 19.91
CA LEU A 44 -23.23 36.28 18.76
C LEU A 44 -22.98 34.82 19.15
N LEU A 45 -23.62 33.88 18.44
CA LEU A 45 -23.32 32.47 18.61
C LEU A 45 -21.87 32.20 18.22
N PRO A 46 -21.07 31.55 19.08
CA PRO A 46 -19.65 31.32 18.79
C PRO A 46 -19.50 30.44 17.55
N LYS A 47 -18.62 30.85 16.63
CA LYS A 47 -18.33 30.08 15.42
C LYS A 47 -17.58 28.81 15.79
N LEU A 48 -18.22 27.65 15.64
CA LEU A 48 -17.66 26.34 15.94
C LEU A 48 -16.99 25.66 14.73
N GLY A 49 -17.09 26.24 13.53
CA GLY A 49 -16.71 25.60 12.27
C GLY A 49 -15.30 25.02 12.25
N LEU A 50 -14.27 25.80 12.62
CA LEU A 50 -12.89 25.31 12.63
C LEU A 50 -12.66 24.15 13.61
N SER A 51 -13.30 24.21 14.78
CA SER A 51 -13.18 23.14 15.78
C SER A 51 -13.85 21.85 15.30
N MET A 52 -15.00 21.95 14.62
CA MET A 52 -15.71 20.81 14.05
C MET A 52 -14.96 20.19 12.86
N ILE A 53 -14.35 21.01 11.99
CA ILE A 53 -13.49 20.51 10.91
C ILE A 53 -12.30 19.73 11.49
N SER A 54 -11.73 20.22 12.59
CA SER A 54 -10.56 19.58 13.21
C SER A 54 -10.86 18.19 13.78
N ILE A 55 -11.98 18.03 14.49
CA ILE A 55 -12.41 16.72 15.00
C ILE A 55 -12.92 15.82 13.87
N GLY A 56 -13.57 16.40 12.86
CA GLY A 56 -13.97 15.70 11.64
C GLY A 56 -12.78 15.08 10.92
N CYS A 57 -11.63 15.77 10.87
CA CYS A 57 -10.40 15.24 10.29
C CYS A 57 -9.87 14.02 11.06
N ALA A 58 -9.86 14.08 12.39
CA ALA A 58 -9.52 12.93 13.25
C ALA A 58 -10.44 11.72 13.01
N ILE A 59 -11.76 11.96 12.99
CA ILE A 59 -12.76 10.91 12.72
C ILE A 59 -12.57 10.33 11.32
N LEU A 60 -12.33 11.17 10.31
CA LEU A 60 -12.07 10.76 8.93
C LEU A 60 -10.85 9.84 8.84
N ILE A 61 -9.75 10.15 9.53
CA ILE A 61 -8.54 9.31 9.56
C ILE A 61 -8.88 7.92 10.11
N VAL A 62 -9.57 7.85 11.26
CA VAL A 62 -9.95 6.58 11.90
C VAL A 62 -10.92 5.80 11.02
N ALA A 63 -11.95 6.45 10.48
CA ALA A 63 -12.93 5.83 9.61
C ALA A 63 -12.28 5.29 8.32
N THR A 64 -11.41 6.07 7.69
CA THR A 64 -10.68 5.65 6.48
C THR A 64 -9.83 4.41 6.77
N PHE A 65 -9.11 4.40 7.90
CA PHE A 65 -8.34 3.24 8.32
C PHE A 65 -9.22 2.00 8.54
N LEU A 66 -10.30 2.12 9.30
CA LEU A 66 -11.22 1.01 9.59
C LEU A 66 -11.86 0.46 8.31
N VAL A 67 -12.35 1.34 7.43
CA VAL A 67 -12.95 0.96 6.14
C VAL A 67 -11.93 0.20 5.30
N ALA A 68 -10.75 0.77 5.08
CA ALA A 68 -9.72 0.12 4.29
C ALA A 68 -9.30 -1.23 4.90
N TRP A 69 -9.18 -1.31 6.23
CA TRP A 69 -8.85 -2.55 6.93
C TRP A 69 -9.93 -3.63 6.75
N ILE A 70 -11.21 -3.27 6.82
CA ILE A 70 -12.33 -4.19 6.60
C ILE A 70 -12.33 -4.70 5.15
N PHE A 71 -12.19 -3.80 4.17
CA PHE A 71 -12.31 -4.15 2.75
C PHE A 71 -11.08 -4.89 2.22
N SER A 72 -9.87 -4.55 2.67
CA SER A 72 -8.65 -5.21 2.19
C SER A 72 -8.50 -6.66 2.66
N ASN A 73 -9.24 -7.07 3.68
CA ASN A 73 -9.21 -8.45 4.20
C ASN A 73 -10.32 -9.31 3.60
N ASP A 74 -10.69 -9.11 2.32
CA ASP A 74 -11.77 -9.83 1.63
C ASP A 74 -13.10 -9.85 2.42
N MET A 75 -13.38 -8.79 3.18
CA MET A 75 -14.47 -8.72 4.16
C MET A 75 -14.45 -9.79 5.28
N LYS A 76 -13.42 -10.63 5.40
CA LYS A 76 -13.29 -11.66 6.46
C LYS A 76 -13.31 -11.01 7.83
N VAL A 77 -12.56 -9.92 8.02
CA VAL A 77 -12.59 -9.10 9.25
C VAL A 77 -14.01 -8.62 9.54
N GLY A 78 -14.70 -8.10 8.52
CA GLY A 78 -16.07 -7.61 8.65
C GLY A 78 -17.04 -8.72 9.05
N ARG A 79 -16.94 -9.91 8.45
CA ARG A 79 -17.79 -11.06 8.79
C ARG A 79 -17.54 -11.54 10.21
N VAL A 80 -16.27 -11.66 10.64
CA VAL A 80 -15.96 -12.08 12.02
C VAL A 80 -16.42 -11.02 13.02
N LEU A 81 -16.21 -9.73 12.73
CA LEU A 81 -16.69 -8.64 13.58
C LEU A 81 -18.23 -8.62 13.68
N MET A 82 -18.93 -8.94 12.58
CA MET A 82 -20.38 -9.02 12.54
C MET A 82 -20.91 -10.22 13.35
N VAL A 83 -20.28 -11.40 13.25
CA VAL A 83 -20.59 -12.58 14.08
C VAL A 83 -20.30 -12.27 15.56
N TYR A 84 -19.18 -11.61 15.86
CA TYR A 84 -18.85 -11.23 17.23
C TYR A 84 -19.81 -10.19 17.83
N ALA A 85 -20.23 -9.20 17.03
CA ALA A 85 -21.09 -8.12 17.49
C ALA A 85 -22.57 -8.52 17.63
N LEU A 86 -23.08 -9.34 16.70
CA LEU A 86 -24.49 -9.76 16.67
C LEU A 86 -24.72 -11.13 17.33
N GLY A 87 -23.66 -11.91 17.57
CA GLY A 87 -23.72 -13.28 18.05
C GLY A 87 -24.30 -14.26 17.03
N ASP A 88 -24.49 -15.52 17.44
CA ASP A 88 -25.01 -16.60 16.57
C ASP A 88 -26.55 -16.60 16.46
N GLY A 89 -27.21 -15.60 17.04
CA GLY A 89 -28.67 -15.52 17.15
C GLY A 89 -29.40 -15.07 15.88
N THR A 90 -28.69 -14.48 14.91
CA THR A 90 -29.32 -13.96 13.68
C THR A 90 -29.18 -14.94 12.52
N LYS A 91 -30.18 -15.00 11.63
CA LYS A 91 -30.10 -15.83 10.41
C LYS A 91 -28.90 -15.47 9.53
N LEU A 92 -28.49 -14.21 9.56
CA LEU A 92 -27.36 -13.69 8.78
C LEU A 92 -26.02 -14.21 9.32
N THR A 93 -25.82 -14.21 10.64
CA THR A 93 -24.58 -14.75 11.23
C THR A 93 -24.49 -16.26 11.07
N GLN A 94 -25.61 -16.97 11.15
CA GLN A 94 -25.69 -18.40 10.86
C GLN A 94 -25.33 -18.73 9.40
N SER A 95 -25.82 -17.96 8.43
CA SER A 95 -25.45 -18.19 7.02
C SER A 95 -23.97 -17.91 6.75
N LEU A 96 -23.38 -16.91 7.42
CA LEU A 96 -21.95 -16.63 7.35
C LEU A 96 -21.10 -17.77 7.96
N LEU A 97 -21.50 -18.31 9.11
CA LEU A 97 -20.81 -19.45 9.75
C LEU A 97 -20.99 -20.75 8.96
N GLN A 98 -22.13 -20.96 8.30
CA GLN A 98 -22.33 -22.10 7.41
C GLN A 98 -21.46 -22.00 6.15
N ALA A 99 -21.29 -20.80 5.60
CA ALA A 99 -20.44 -20.58 4.43
C ALA A 99 -18.95 -20.79 4.75
N ASP A 100 -18.50 -20.43 5.96
CA ASP A 100 -17.13 -20.68 6.42
C ASP A 100 -17.11 -20.96 7.94
N PRO A 101 -17.13 -22.23 8.36
CA PRO A 101 -17.17 -22.62 9.78
C PRO A 101 -15.87 -22.33 10.52
N LYS A 102 -14.78 -22.00 9.80
CA LYS A 102 -13.49 -21.64 10.41
C LYS A 102 -13.42 -20.16 10.80
N LEU A 103 -14.46 -19.38 10.53
CA LEU A 103 -14.50 -17.94 10.80
C LEU A 103 -13.97 -17.52 12.19
N PRO A 104 -14.39 -18.16 13.30
CA PRO A 104 -13.97 -17.77 14.65
C PRO A 104 -12.47 -18.00 14.92
N TYR A 105 -11.82 -18.86 14.13
CA TYR A 105 -10.44 -19.26 14.34
C TYR A 105 -9.43 -18.45 13.52
N TYR A 106 -9.87 -17.56 12.63
CA TYR A 106 -8.95 -16.70 11.90
C TYR A 106 -8.22 -15.75 12.86
N ARG A 107 -6.90 -15.68 12.74
CA ARG A 107 -6.09 -14.65 13.41
C ARG A 107 -6.19 -13.35 12.64
N ILE A 108 -7.25 -12.60 12.93
CA ILE A 108 -7.66 -11.37 12.22
C ILE A 108 -6.58 -10.26 12.29
N PHE A 109 -5.76 -10.25 13.34
CA PHE A 109 -4.99 -9.06 13.71
C PHE A 109 -3.53 -9.03 13.27
N THR A 110 -2.88 -10.16 12.98
CA THR A 110 -1.41 -10.17 13.04
C THR A 110 -0.69 -9.87 11.73
N TYR A 111 -1.21 -10.26 10.56
CA TYR A 111 -0.42 -10.17 9.32
C TYR A 111 -0.85 -9.07 8.36
N ASP A 112 -2.16 -8.90 8.12
CA ASP A 112 -2.63 -7.95 7.09
C ASP A 112 -2.77 -6.52 7.59
N ALA A 113 -3.02 -6.32 8.88
CA ALA A 113 -3.14 -4.99 9.47
C ALA A 113 -1.86 -4.16 9.30
N TYR A 114 -0.69 -4.78 9.49
CA TYR A 114 0.61 -4.10 9.33
C TYR A 114 0.87 -3.69 7.88
N LYS A 115 0.57 -4.57 6.91
CA LYS A 115 0.74 -4.28 5.49
C LYS A 115 -0.16 -3.13 5.04
N LEU A 116 -1.42 -3.18 5.44
CA LEU A 116 -2.40 -2.14 5.12
C LEU A 116 -2.05 -0.81 5.80
N ALA A 117 -1.67 -0.85 7.07
CA ALA A 117 -1.24 0.34 7.79
C ALA A 117 -0.01 0.98 7.14
N PHE A 118 0.95 0.20 6.65
CA PHE A 118 2.08 0.72 5.87
C PHE A 118 1.60 1.43 4.59
N MET A 119 0.73 0.81 3.79
CA MET A 119 0.23 1.43 2.55
C MET A 119 -0.60 2.71 2.83
N LEU A 120 -1.46 2.68 3.85
CA LEU A 120 -2.28 3.83 4.22
C LEU A 120 -1.48 4.95 4.88
N SER A 121 -0.37 4.64 5.55
CA SER A 121 0.43 5.65 6.25
C SER A 121 0.89 6.78 5.33
N ALA A 122 1.15 6.48 4.05
CA ALA A 122 1.49 7.49 3.04
C ALA A 122 0.40 8.57 2.89
N GLY A 123 -0.87 8.22 3.07
CA GLY A 123 -1.99 9.18 3.05
C GLY A 123 -2.42 9.67 4.44
N LEU A 124 -2.36 8.82 5.47
CA LEU A 124 -2.85 9.16 6.82
C LEU A 124 -1.87 10.05 7.59
N ILE A 125 -0.57 9.98 7.34
CA ILE A 125 0.44 10.87 7.93
C ILE A 125 0.21 12.33 7.51
N PRO A 126 0.15 12.69 6.20
CA PRO A 126 -0.10 14.08 5.79
C PRO A 126 -1.47 14.57 6.25
N LEU A 127 -2.49 13.70 6.25
CA LEU A 127 -3.82 14.03 6.77
C LEU A 127 -3.79 14.33 8.28
N SER A 128 -2.99 13.59 9.06
CA SER A 128 -2.79 13.85 10.49
C SER A 128 -2.07 15.17 10.74
N LEU A 129 -1.03 15.50 9.96
CA LEU A 129 -0.33 16.79 10.02
C LEU A 129 -1.27 17.96 9.69
N PHE A 130 -2.11 17.78 8.66
CA PHE A 130 -3.15 18.75 8.30
C PHE A 130 -4.15 18.95 9.44
N GLY A 131 -4.60 17.87 10.08
CA GLY A 131 -5.45 17.91 11.27
C GLY A 131 -4.81 18.68 12.42
N ILE A 132 -3.52 18.45 12.71
CA ILE A 132 -2.77 19.19 13.73
C ILE A 132 -2.69 20.69 13.38
N TRP A 133 -2.41 21.03 12.12
CA TRP A 133 -2.32 22.41 11.66
C TRP A 133 -3.65 23.17 11.83
N ILE A 134 -4.77 22.59 11.39
CA ILE A 134 -6.11 23.18 11.58
C ILE A 134 -6.42 23.33 13.07
N SER A 135 -6.15 22.31 13.87
CA SER A 135 -6.46 22.32 15.30
C SER A 135 -5.65 23.38 16.06
N ARG A 136 -4.37 23.58 15.71
CA ARG A 136 -3.53 24.67 16.23
C ARG A 136 -4.09 26.03 15.86
N ARG A 137 -4.53 26.21 14.62
CA ARG A 137 -5.16 27.46 14.15
C ARG A 137 -6.48 27.73 14.88
N ALA A 138 -7.33 26.71 15.05
CA ALA A 138 -8.58 26.80 15.79
C ALA A 138 -8.35 27.23 17.25
N ARG A 139 -7.36 26.61 17.91
CA ARG A 139 -6.95 26.96 19.27
C ARG A 139 -6.49 28.41 19.38
N ALA A 140 -5.63 28.87 18.46
CA ALA A 140 -5.11 30.23 18.47
C ALA A 140 -6.24 31.27 18.30
N LEU A 141 -7.18 31.03 17.40
CA LEU A 141 -8.34 31.90 17.19
C LEU A 141 -9.30 31.90 18.39
N ALA A 142 -9.58 30.74 18.98
CA ALA A 142 -10.42 30.63 20.16
C ALA A 142 -9.79 31.28 21.41
N SER A 143 -8.45 31.28 21.54
CA SER A 143 -7.77 31.98 22.61
C SER A 143 -7.69 33.49 22.39
N ALA A 144 -7.53 33.94 21.15
CA ALA A 144 -7.43 35.36 20.83
C ALA A 144 -8.80 36.07 20.93
N ASN A 145 -9.87 35.41 20.47
CA ASN A 145 -11.21 35.98 20.37
C ASN A 145 -12.27 35.01 20.95
N PRO A 146 -12.34 34.83 22.28
CA PRO A 146 -13.22 33.84 22.91
C PRO A 146 -14.71 34.15 22.73
N LEU A 147 -15.06 35.42 22.47
CA LEU A 147 -16.44 35.83 22.20
C LEU A 147 -16.91 35.45 20.78
N GLU A 148 -16.00 35.33 19.82
CA GLU A 148 -16.35 35.00 18.43
C GLU A 148 -16.16 33.52 18.09
N PHE A 149 -15.19 32.86 18.72
CA PHE A 149 -14.81 31.49 18.42
C PHE A 149 -14.93 30.61 19.67
N GLY A 150 -15.75 29.58 19.56
CA GLY A 150 -15.93 28.57 20.60
C GLY A 150 -15.05 27.33 20.39
N GLY A 151 -15.27 26.30 21.20
CA GLY A 151 -14.68 24.98 20.95
C GLY A 151 -13.20 24.83 21.35
N LEU A 152 -12.73 25.59 22.34
CA LEU A 152 -11.34 25.46 22.80
C LEU A 152 -11.01 24.05 23.36
N ARG A 153 -11.97 23.41 24.03
CA ARG A 153 -11.83 22.02 24.50
C ARG A 153 -11.76 21.03 23.34
N THR A 154 -12.65 21.16 22.35
CA THR A 154 -12.66 20.28 21.17
C THR A 154 -11.38 20.44 20.35
N ALA A 155 -10.87 21.66 20.17
CA ALA A 155 -9.59 21.92 19.52
C ALA A 155 -8.39 21.29 20.26
N ARG A 156 -8.40 21.25 21.60
CA ARG A 156 -7.33 20.57 22.38
C ARG A 156 -7.39 19.06 22.21
N VAL A 157 -8.59 18.48 22.28
CA VAL A 157 -8.80 17.05 22.09
C VAL A 157 -8.40 16.64 20.68
N SER A 158 -8.77 17.41 19.65
CA SER A 158 -8.41 17.11 18.26
C SER A 158 -6.90 17.20 18.00
N VAL A 159 -6.19 18.20 18.55
CA VAL A 159 -4.70 18.22 18.50
C VAL A 159 -4.13 16.94 19.09
N ALA A 160 -4.57 16.56 20.30
CA ALA A 160 -4.04 15.39 21.00
C ALA A 160 -4.32 14.10 20.21
N LEU A 161 -5.53 13.93 19.69
CA LEU A 161 -5.94 12.77 18.93
C LEU A 161 -5.14 12.65 17.62
N CYS A 162 -5.01 13.74 16.85
CA CYS A 162 -4.21 13.73 15.62
C CYS A 162 -2.71 13.50 15.89
N ALA A 163 -2.18 14.01 17.01
CA ALA A 163 -0.79 13.76 17.41
C ALA A 163 -0.55 12.29 17.78
N VAL A 164 -1.47 11.67 18.52
CA VAL A 164 -1.41 10.24 18.86
C VAL A 164 -1.48 9.38 17.58
N LEU A 165 -2.42 9.68 16.68
CA LEU A 165 -2.53 8.97 15.40
C LEU A 165 -1.26 9.12 14.55
N LEU A 166 -0.68 10.31 14.49
CA LEU A 166 0.58 10.54 13.80
C LEU A 166 1.70 9.66 14.36
N ILE A 167 1.86 9.61 15.68
CA ILE A 167 2.87 8.77 16.34
C ILE A 167 2.65 7.29 16.02
N ILE A 168 1.41 6.81 16.10
CA ILE A 168 1.06 5.42 15.80
C ILE A 168 1.40 5.08 14.35
N PHE A 169 0.93 5.88 13.38
CA PHE A 169 1.20 5.61 11.98
C PHE A 169 2.68 5.71 11.64
N SER A 170 3.40 6.71 12.17
CA SER A 170 4.85 6.81 11.99
C SER A 170 5.61 5.60 12.57
N ALA A 171 5.23 5.11 13.75
CA ALA A 171 5.83 3.92 14.34
C ALA A 171 5.57 2.66 13.51
N VAL A 172 4.35 2.50 12.99
CA VAL A 172 4.00 1.38 12.10
C VAL A 172 4.77 1.47 10.78
N THR A 173 4.90 2.66 10.19
CA THR A 173 5.70 2.84 8.97
C THR A 173 7.15 2.46 9.22
N ALA A 174 7.76 2.98 10.27
CA ALA A 174 9.16 2.72 10.60
C ALA A 174 9.44 1.22 10.81
N THR A 175 8.57 0.52 11.53
CA THR A 175 8.70 -0.91 11.80
C THR A 175 8.40 -1.80 10.59
N SER A 176 7.63 -1.31 9.61
CA SER A 176 7.22 -2.09 8.44
C SER A 176 8.17 -2.01 7.24
N ILE A 177 9.11 -1.05 7.23
CA ILE A 177 10.06 -0.86 6.11
C ILE A 177 10.89 -2.12 5.82
N PRO A 178 11.54 -2.79 6.81
CA PRO A 178 12.35 -3.97 6.53
C PRO A 178 11.54 -5.10 5.88
N GLY A 179 10.34 -5.37 6.41
CA GLY A 179 9.45 -6.39 5.84
C GLY A 179 8.88 -6.02 4.47
N ALA A 180 8.74 -4.72 4.15
CA ALA A 180 8.37 -4.28 2.82
C ALA A 180 9.50 -4.52 1.80
N ILE A 181 10.75 -4.24 2.18
CA ILE A 181 11.94 -4.49 1.36
C ILE A 181 12.10 -6.00 1.10
N GLU A 182 11.98 -6.83 2.14
CA GLU A 182 12.12 -8.28 2.03
C GLU A 182 11.05 -8.89 1.10
N ARG A 183 9.79 -8.48 1.25
CA ARG A 183 8.72 -8.91 0.34
C ARG A 183 8.94 -8.44 -1.09
N SER A 184 9.49 -7.24 -1.28
CA SER A 184 9.85 -6.77 -2.62
C SER A 184 10.91 -7.68 -3.23
N ARG A 185 11.97 -8.03 -2.49
CA ARG A 185 13.00 -8.97 -2.93
C ARG A 185 12.41 -10.33 -3.29
N GLN A 186 11.57 -10.90 -2.42
CA GLN A 186 10.92 -12.19 -2.66
C GLN A 186 10.03 -12.18 -3.91
N LYS A 187 9.30 -11.09 -4.18
CA LYS A 187 8.50 -10.96 -5.40
C LYS A 187 9.36 -10.96 -6.65
N ARG A 188 10.49 -10.24 -6.62
CA ARG A 188 11.44 -10.20 -7.75
C ARG A 188 12.08 -11.56 -7.98
N LEU A 189 12.52 -12.22 -6.91
CA LEU A 189 13.03 -13.59 -6.95
C LEU A 189 11.99 -14.55 -7.56
N ALA A 190 10.75 -14.53 -7.09
CA ALA A 190 9.68 -15.36 -7.63
C ALA A 190 9.39 -15.08 -9.11
N ALA A 191 9.43 -13.82 -9.54
CA ALA A 191 9.26 -13.43 -10.94
C ALA A 191 10.40 -13.96 -11.82
N THR A 192 11.66 -13.84 -11.38
CA THR A 192 12.80 -14.42 -12.10
C THR A 192 12.69 -15.93 -12.19
N ARG A 193 12.30 -16.61 -11.10
CA ARG A 193 12.08 -18.06 -11.12
C ARG A 193 11.00 -18.46 -12.13
N ALA A 194 9.91 -17.70 -12.20
CA ALA A 194 8.85 -17.93 -13.18
C ALA A 194 9.37 -17.78 -14.64
N MET A 195 10.17 -16.77 -14.92
CA MET A 195 10.82 -16.59 -16.23
C MET A 195 11.77 -17.75 -16.57
N MET A 196 12.54 -18.25 -15.61
CA MET A 196 13.42 -19.41 -15.85
C MET A 196 12.61 -20.67 -16.19
N TYR A 197 11.48 -20.91 -15.50
CA TYR A 197 10.58 -22.01 -15.83
C TYR A 197 9.94 -21.84 -17.21
N GLU A 198 9.60 -20.61 -17.59
CA GLU A 198 9.09 -20.29 -18.92
C GLU A 198 10.11 -20.65 -20.00
N ILE A 199 11.37 -20.23 -19.85
CA ILE A 199 12.48 -20.59 -20.76
C ILE A 199 12.67 -22.11 -20.81
N HIS A 200 12.64 -22.79 -19.67
CA HIS A 200 12.76 -24.25 -19.62
C HIS A 200 11.65 -24.94 -20.42
N LEU A 201 10.39 -24.64 -20.09
CA LEU A 201 9.23 -25.38 -20.61
C LEU A 201 8.93 -25.04 -22.07
N GLN A 202 8.95 -23.75 -22.43
CA GLN A 202 8.55 -23.32 -23.77
C GLN A 202 9.69 -23.44 -24.78
N ALA A 203 10.91 -23.21 -24.33
CA ALA A 203 12.03 -22.92 -25.22
C ALA A 203 13.00 -24.11 -25.26
N LEU A 204 13.57 -24.49 -24.12
CA LEU A 204 14.58 -25.55 -24.03
C LEU A 204 13.99 -26.95 -24.21
N GLN A 205 12.87 -27.27 -23.54
CA GLN A 205 12.22 -28.57 -23.70
C GLN A 205 11.70 -28.77 -25.13
N LYS A 206 11.15 -27.72 -25.75
CA LYS A 206 10.68 -27.78 -27.13
C LYS A 206 11.84 -28.07 -28.09
N PHE A 207 12.94 -27.34 -27.95
CA PHE A 207 14.16 -27.58 -28.73
C PHE A 207 14.67 -29.02 -28.55
N HIS A 208 14.74 -29.53 -27.31
CA HIS A 208 15.18 -30.90 -27.04
C HIS A 208 14.26 -31.95 -27.68
N ARG A 209 12.94 -31.73 -27.70
CA ARG A 209 12.00 -32.65 -28.36
C ARG A 209 12.18 -32.69 -29.88
N GLU A 210 12.52 -31.57 -30.50
CA GLU A 210 12.70 -31.46 -31.96
C GLU A 210 14.07 -31.98 -32.43
N TYR A 211 15.14 -31.68 -31.69
CA TYR A 211 16.51 -31.96 -32.11
C TYR A 211 17.20 -33.10 -31.32
N GLY A 212 16.60 -33.57 -30.24
CA GLY A 212 17.16 -34.63 -29.38
C GLY A 212 18.34 -34.19 -28.51
N SER A 213 18.70 -32.90 -28.52
CA SER A 213 19.78 -32.32 -27.74
C SER A 213 19.47 -30.87 -27.38
N TYR A 214 19.97 -30.38 -26.24
CA TYR A 214 19.89 -28.96 -25.87
C TYR A 214 20.83 -28.09 -26.74
N PRO A 215 20.51 -26.80 -26.96
CA PRO A 215 21.33 -25.90 -27.76
C PRO A 215 22.68 -25.59 -27.09
N GLN A 216 23.66 -25.13 -27.87
CA GLN A 216 24.95 -24.69 -27.33
C GLN A 216 24.87 -23.26 -26.77
N GLU A 217 24.08 -22.40 -27.41
CA GLU A 217 23.86 -21.02 -27.00
C GLU A 217 22.36 -20.73 -26.82
N LEU A 218 22.01 -19.86 -25.86
CA LEU A 218 20.61 -19.48 -25.62
C LEU A 218 19.97 -18.77 -26.83
N VAL A 219 20.78 -18.12 -27.68
CA VAL A 219 20.31 -17.43 -28.88
C VAL A 219 19.74 -18.42 -29.90
N ASP A 220 20.23 -19.66 -29.96
CA ASP A 220 19.73 -20.68 -30.89
C ASP A 220 18.29 -21.10 -30.60
N VAL A 221 17.83 -20.92 -29.35
CA VAL A 221 16.45 -21.21 -28.93
C VAL A 221 15.44 -20.33 -29.67
N SER A 222 15.84 -19.11 -30.04
CA SER A 222 14.99 -18.17 -30.79
C SER A 222 14.64 -18.67 -32.20
N ARG A 223 15.39 -19.64 -32.74
CA ARG A 223 15.10 -20.24 -34.06
C ARG A 223 13.89 -21.18 -34.04
N VAL A 224 13.59 -21.76 -32.88
CA VAL A 224 12.55 -22.79 -32.71
C VAL A 224 11.28 -22.21 -32.08
N ASN A 225 11.41 -21.11 -31.35
CA ASN A 225 10.29 -20.43 -30.73
C ASN A 225 9.95 -19.15 -31.49
N ALA A 226 8.78 -19.14 -32.15
CA ALA A 226 8.27 -17.95 -32.84
C ALA A 226 7.92 -16.82 -31.86
N GLU A 227 7.62 -17.17 -30.61
CA GLU A 227 7.47 -16.22 -29.51
C GLU A 227 8.85 -15.94 -28.89
N ALA A 228 9.20 -14.66 -28.78
CA ALA A 228 10.47 -14.23 -28.23
C ALA A 228 10.58 -14.66 -26.76
N SER A 229 11.35 -15.71 -26.50
CA SER A 229 11.62 -16.16 -25.13
C SER A 229 12.35 -15.07 -24.37
N PRO A 230 12.01 -14.83 -23.09
CA PRO A 230 12.62 -13.77 -22.30
C PRO A 230 14.13 -14.00 -22.22
N GLN A 231 14.91 -13.02 -22.68
CA GLN A 231 16.38 -13.09 -22.66
C GLN A 231 16.99 -12.49 -21.39
N ALA A 232 16.20 -11.71 -20.66
CA ALA A 232 16.60 -11.03 -19.44
C ALA A 232 15.71 -11.44 -18.28
N ASP A 233 16.29 -11.45 -17.08
CA ASP A 233 15.57 -11.65 -15.83
C ASP A 233 14.79 -10.40 -15.41
N TYR A 234 14.18 -10.46 -14.23
CA TYR A 234 13.43 -9.33 -13.67
C TYR A 234 14.32 -8.08 -13.45
N TRP A 235 15.62 -8.24 -13.29
CA TRP A 235 16.59 -7.15 -13.09
C TRP A 235 17.21 -6.66 -14.40
N GLU A 236 16.64 -7.06 -15.53
CA GLU A 236 17.12 -6.73 -16.88
C GLU A 236 18.52 -7.30 -17.17
N ASN A 237 19.01 -8.23 -16.35
CA ASN A 237 20.26 -8.93 -16.58
C ASN A 237 20.01 -10.11 -17.53
N LYS A 238 20.88 -10.28 -18.52
CA LYS A 238 20.79 -11.43 -19.44
C LYS A 238 21.03 -12.73 -18.69
N PHE A 239 20.28 -13.78 -19.02
CA PHE A 239 20.58 -15.10 -18.48
C PHE A 239 21.90 -15.63 -19.05
N ASN A 240 22.74 -16.21 -18.19
CA ASN A 240 23.89 -16.98 -18.62
C ASN A 240 23.48 -18.45 -18.79
N TYR A 241 23.63 -18.96 -20.00
CA TYR A 241 23.30 -20.34 -20.35
C TYR A 241 24.59 -21.08 -20.67
N SER A 242 24.78 -22.24 -20.05
CA SER A 242 25.88 -23.15 -20.38
C SER A 242 25.39 -24.58 -20.46
N PRO A 243 25.65 -25.30 -21.58
CA PRO A 243 25.38 -26.72 -21.64
C PRO A 243 26.38 -27.45 -20.73
N ILE A 244 25.88 -28.20 -19.74
CA ILE A 244 26.73 -29.06 -18.91
C ILE A 244 26.98 -30.34 -19.72
N SER A 245 28.09 -30.35 -20.45
CA SER A 245 28.60 -31.62 -20.98
C SER A 245 29.09 -32.47 -19.79
N VAL A 246 28.53 -33.67 -19.65
CA VAL A 246 28.96 -34.61 -18.61
C VAL A 246 30.42 -34.97 -18.90
N ILE A 247 31.35 -34.58 -18.02
CA ILE A 247 32.70 -35.14 -17.99
C ILE A 247 32.52 -36.65 -17.93
N ALA A 248 33.02 -37.36 -18.94
CA ALA A 248 32.95 -38.80 -19.03
C ALA A 248 33.63 -39.43 -17.80
N SER A 249 32.85 -39.71 -16.75
CA SER A 249 33.30 -40.59 -15.68
C SER A 249 33.46 -41.97 -16.30
N LYS A 250 34.65 -42.52 -16.15
CA LYS A 250 35.11 -43.76 -16.77
C LYS A 250 34.30 -44.94 -16.20
N GLY A 251 33.10 -45.21 -16.74
CA GLY A 251 32.35 -46.44 -16.48
C GLY A 251 30.90 -46.33 -16.00
N ALA A 252 30.28 -45.15 -15.91
CA ALA A 252 28.86 -45.03 -15.58
C ALA A 252 28.04 -44.66 -16.84
N SER A 253 26.88 -45.30 -17.00
CA SER A 253 25.98 -45.17 -18.14
C SER A 253 25.66 -43.72 -18.49
N ILE A 254 25.75 -43.42 -19.78
CA ILE A 254 25.33 -42.17 -20.45
C ILE A 254 23.91 -41.82 -19.97
N SER A 255 23.79 -40.75 -19.18
CA SER A 255 22.50 -40.20 -18.76
C SER A 255 22.51 -38.68 -18.92
N PHE A 256 21.81 -38.30 -19.99
CA PHE A 256 21.11 -37.06 -20.36
C PHE A 256 21.72 -35.69 -20.06
N SER A 257 21.69 -34.88 -21.12
CA SER A 257 22.20 -33.54 -21.26
C SER A 257 21.65 -32.59 -20.20
N ASN A 258 22.46 -32.27 -19.19
CA ASN A 258 22.14 -31.22 -18.24
C ASN A 258 22.51 -29.87 -18.85
N TYR A 259 21.68 -28.84 -18.67
CA TYR A 259 22.05 -27.47 -18.95
C TYR A 259 22.00 -26.67 -17.65
N LYS A 260 22.82 -25.62 -17.55
CA LYS A 260 22.82 -24.65 -16.45
C LYS A 260 22.31 -23.31 -16.98
N LEU A 261 21.25 -22.80 -16.39
CA LEU A 261 20.75 -21.45 -16.61
C LEU A 261 20.96 -20.65 -15.33
N VAL A 262 21.65 -19.51 -15.43
CA VAL A 262 21.99 -18.65 -14.28
C VAL A 262 21.45 -17.25 -14.50
N SER A 263 20.74 -16.72 -13.51
CA SER A 263 20.46 -15.28 -13.39
C SER A 263 21.44 -14.69 -12.38
N ALA A 264 22.04 -13.55 -12.75
CA ALA A 264 22.98 -12.80 -11.90
C ALA A 264 22.31 -12.11 -10.70
N GLY A 265 20.99 -12.26 -10.54
CA GLY A 265 20.28 -11.73 -9.39
C GLY A 265 20.28 -10.20 -9.28
N PRO A 266 20.04 -9.67 -8.06
CA PRO A 266 19.98 -8.24 -7.79
C PRO A 266 21.27 -7.45 -8.02
N ASP A 267 22.45 -8.05 -7.87
CA ASP A 267 23.73 -7.34 -7.99
C ASP A 267 24.26 -7.29 -9.43
N GLY A 268 23.70 -8.11 -10.33
CA GLY A 268 24.04 -8.16 -11.74
C GLY A 268 25.41 -8.76 -12.04
N LYS A 269 26.03 -9.46 -11.07
CA LYS A 269 27.32 -10.11 -11.23
C LYS A 269 27.13 -11.62 -11.12
N PHE A 270 27.72 -12.35 -12.06
CA PHE A 270 27.74 -13.82 -11.97
C PHE A 270 28.84 -14.29 -11.01
N GLY A 271 28.60 -15.43 -10.36
CA GLY A 271 29.50 -16.08 -9.41
C GLY A 271 29.36 -15.58 -7.98
N THR A 272 28.28 -14.88 -7.66
CA THR A 272 27.97 -14.37 -6.33
C THR A 272 26.89 -15.21 -5.65
N SER A 273 26.71 -15.02 -4.34
CA SER A 273 25.75 -15.81 -3.54
C SER A 273 24.28 -15.54 -3.87
N ASP A 274 23.98 -14.50 -4.63
CA ASP A 274 22.64 -14.12 -5.08
C ASP A 274 22.28 -14.65 -6.47
N ASP A 275 23.18 -15.40 -7.10
CA ASP A 275 22.92 -16.12 -8.35
C ASP A 275 21.77 -17.12 -8.16
N ILE A 276 20.80 -17.07 -9.08
CA ILE A 276 19.72 -18.05 -9.15
C ILE A 276 20.10 -19.04 -10.25
N THR A 277 20.45 -20.26 -9.83
CA THR A 277 20.84 -21.32 -10.75
C THR A 277 19.69 -22.30 -10.97
N MET A 278 19.44 -22.65 -12.23
CA MET A 278 18.56 -23.74 -12.62
C MET A 278 19.38 -24.77 -13.36
N VAL A 279 19.27 -26.01 -12.90
CA VAL A 279 19.90 -27.18 -13.51
C VAL A 279 18.78 -28.14 -13.89
N ASP A 280 18.68 -28.45 -15.19
CA ASP A 280 17.68 -29.37 -15.73
C ASP A 280 16.23 -29.07 -15.26
N GLY A 281 15.83 -27.80 -15.37
CA GLY A 281 14.49 -27.37 -14.97
C GLY A 281 14.25 -27.25 -13.46
N VAL A 282 15.20 -27.61 -12.60
CA VAL A 282 15.10 -27.48 -11.14
C VAL A 282 15.94 -26.30 -10.67
N ILE A 283 15.35 -25.38 -9.91
CA ILE A 283 16.08 -24.27 -9.28
C ILE A 283 16.82 -24.79 -8.05
N VAL A 284 18.13 -24.58 -8.02
CA VAL A 284 19.00 -24.97 -6.91
C VAL A 284 19.33 -23.71 -6.10
N GLU A 285 18.86 -23.68 -4.86
CA GLU A 285 19.18 -22.63 -3.88
C GLU A 285 20.45 -23.04 -3.13
N ASN A 286 21.49 -22.19 -3.17
CA ASN A 286 22.82 -22.40 -2.58
C ASN A 286 23.73 -23.37 -3.34
N GLN A 287 24.58 -22.83 -4.20
CA GLN A 287 25.81 -23.52 -4.59
C GLN A 287 26.86 -23.28 -3.49
N ASN A 288 26.82 -24.06 -2.41
CA ASN A 288 28.10 -24.61 -1.99
C ASN A 288 28.40 -25.66 -3.06
N ASP A 289 29.42 -25.44 -3.88
CA ASP A 289 29.74 -26.30 -5.03
C ASP A 289 29.90 -27.80 -4.68
N ASP A 290 29.97 -28.13 -3.38
CA ASP A 290 30.08 -29.49 -2.84
C ASP A 290 28.74 -30.23 -2.63
N ASP A 291 27.58 -29.55 -2.63
CA ASP A 291 26.28 -30.13 -2.20
C ASP A 291 25.31 -30.48 -3.36
N LEU A 292 25.79 -30.62 -4.61
CA LEU A 292 24.95 -31.12 -5.69
C LEU A 292 24.45 -32.54 -5.35
N PRO A 293 23.13 -32.76 -5.21
CA PRO A 293 22.60 -34.04 -4.75
C PRO A 293 22.95 -35.13 -5.75
N THR A 294 23.86 -36.02 -5.35
CA THR A 294 24.28 -37.19 -6.14
C THR A 294 23.10 -38.09 -6.51
N THR A 295 21.97 -37.95 -5.81
CA THR A 295 20.71 -38.65 -6.05
C THR A 295 19.97 -38.23 -7.33
N LEU A 296 20.21 -37.03 -7.88
CA LEU A 296 19.66 -36.67 -9.21
C LEU A 296 20.51 -37.21 -10.37
N LEU A 297 21.72 -37.72 -10.09
CA LEU A 297 22.67 -38.20 -11.09
C LEU A 297 22.65 -39.73 -11.30
N ASN A 298 21.89 -40.47 -10.51
CA ASN A 298 21.76 -41.92 -10.64
C ASN A 298 20.30 -42.31 -10.89
N PRO A 299 19.88 -42.59 -12.14
CA PRO A 299 18.59 -43.22 -12.37
C PRO A 299 18.59 -44.58 -11.69
N GLU A 300 17.56 -44.81 -10.87
CA GLU A 300 17.34 -46.04 -10.12
C GLU A 300 17.43 -47.24 -11.09
N LYS A 301 18.41 -48.13 -10.87
CA LYS A 301 18.53 -49.36 -11.66
C LYS A 301 17.22 -50.14 -11.48
N PRO A 302 16.48 -50.48 -12.55
CA PRO A 302 15.33 -51.36 -12.42
C PRO A 302 15.84 -52.70 -11.86
N GLY A 303 15.32 -53.07 -10.70
CA GLY A 303 15.58 -54.36 -10.06
C GLY A 303 15.24 -55.49 -11.02
N ARG A 304 16.17 -56.44 -11.15
CA ARG A 304 15.97 -57.72 -11.84
C ARG A 304 15.00 -58.60 -11.06
#